data_AF-T0DPB8-F1
#
_entry.id   AF-T0DPB8-F1
#
_cell.length_a   1.000
_cell.length_b   1.000
_cell.length_c   1.000
_cell.angle_alpha   90.00
_cell.angle_beta   90.00
_cell.angle_gamma   90.00
#
_symmetry.space_group_name_H-M   'P 1'
#
loop_
_entity.id
_entity.type
_entity.pdbx_description
1 polymer ?
#
loop_
_entity_poly.entity_id
_entity_poly.type
_entity_poly.pdbx_seq_one_letter_code
_entity_poly.pdbx_strand_id
1 'polypeptide(L)'
;MALNTKEVIELTRGRLNPSRMFLDKWQMYLALTHDAIQGLRIPYTLLMNQCTATRLEGQSAWYIKPVDTWGGHQIARCEQSGEHSWTLLHQTGRTLYYRRTQALLDHLHMLYHPLTTIVQQAAPIVTWQGRPFDIRVLCQRQSDAWLIAGTLARVAQTDSIVSNIGTGRGEVHETREILREIYPKTVKRRRVQNKLNQVSLKICHVLDTYASFDEVGIDYGLGAEGQLWLFEVNTNDRLGGPSHQLFAQLPDKTVYEQIEARAAESRRQWLSTLLSDLFFT
;
A
#
# COMPACT_ATOMS: atom_id res chain seq x y z
N MET A 1 -15.71 27.38 15.34
CA MET A 1 -14.50 27.43 16.19
C MET A 1 -13.33 26.96 15.35
N ALA A 2 -12.31 27.80 15.17
CA ALA A 2 -11.09 27.40 14.47
C ALA A 2 -10.26 26.52 15.43
N LEU A 3 -9.89 25.31 15.00
CA LEU A 3 -9.04 24.40 15.76
C LEU A 3 -7.65 25.03 15.93
N ASN A 4 -7.05 24.92 17.11
CA ASN A 4 -5.69 25.40 17.37
C ASN A 4 -4.68 24.58 16.54
N THR A 5 -3.60 25.22 16.06
CA THR A 5 -2.49 24.58 15.33
C THR A 5 -1.95 23.32 16.01
N LYS A 6 -1.94 23.23 17.35
CA LYS A 6 -1.57 21.98 18.06
C LYS A 6 -2.61 20.86 17.92
N GLU A 7 -3.90 21.17 17.96
CA GLU A 7 -4.98 20.19 17.71
C GLU A 7 -4.99 19.72 16.26
N VAL A 8 -4.68 20.62 15.30
CA VAL A 8 -4.49 20.26 13.89
C VAL A 8 -3.28 19.34 13.71
N ILE A 9 -2.17 19.58 14.43
CA ILE A 9 -0.99 18.71 14.40
C ILE A 9 -1.30 17.32 15.02
N GLU A 10 -2.02 17.24 16.14
CA GLU A 10 -2.44 15.96 16.75
C GLU A 10 -3.50 15.20 15.94
N LEU A 11 -4.24 15.88 15.06
CA LEU A 11 -5.17 15.27 14.11
C LEU A 11 -4.49 14.76 12.83
N THR A 12 -3.20 15.05 12.63
CA THR A 12 -2.45 14.70 11.41
C THR A 12 -1.35 13.65 11.60
N ARG A 13 -1.00 13.30 12.83
CA ARG A 13 -0.19 12.11 13.12
C ARG A 13 -1.13 10.92 13.21
N GLY A 14 -0.88 9.88 12.41
CA GLY A 14 -1.71 8.67 12.40
C GLY A 14 -1.88 8.11 13.82
N ARG A 15 -2.98 7.40 14.07
CA ARG A 15 -3.27 6.82 15.38
C ARG A 15 -3.16 5.32 15.31
N LEU A 16 -2.17 4.76 16.01
CA LEU A 16 -2.04 3.31 16.16
C LEU A 16 -3.23 2.78 16.95
N ASN A 17 -3.87 1.72 16.46
CA ASN A 17 -4.83 0.98 17.25
C ASN A 17 -4.08 0.09 18.27
N PRO A 18 -4.16 0.37 19.59
CA PRO A 18 -3.37 -0.33 20.58
C PRO A 18 -3.85 -1.77 20.84
N SER A 19 -5.10 -2.12 20.49
CA SER A 19 -5.62 -3.49 20.68
C SER A 19 -5.14 -4.46 19.61
N ARG A 20 -4.73 -3.93 18.44
CA ARG A 20 -4.21 -4.72 17.33
C ARG A 20 -2.72 -4.49 17.05
N MET A 21 -2.17 -3.36 17.50
CA MET A 21 -0.87 -2.82 17.08
C MET A 21 -0.84 -2.56 15.57
N PHE A 22 -1.86 -1.87 15.06
CA PHE A 22 -2.11 -1.72 13.63
C PHE A 22 -2.47 -0.29 13.26
N LEU A 23 -1.99 0.18 12.12
CA LEU A 23 -2.42 1.40 11.45
C LEU A 23 -3.31 1.00 10.27
N ASP A 24 -4.58 1.41 10.29
CA ASP A 24 -5.45 1.25 9.13
C ASP A 24 -4.99 2.13 7.96
N LYS A 25 -5.58 1.95 6.77
CA LYS A 25 -5.16 2.69 5.57
C LYS A 25 -5.22 4.20 5.73
N TRP A 26 -6.19 4.73 6.47
CA TRP A 26 -6.30 6.16 6.71
C TRP A 26 -5.25 6.64 7.72
N GLN A 27 -5.04 5.90 8.82
CA GLN A 27 -4.01 6.23 9.80
C GLN A 27 -2.60 6.14 9.22
N MET A 28 -2.35 5.16 8.35
CA MET A 28 -1.10 5.01 7.60
C MET A 28 -0.89 6.20 6.64
N TYR A 29 -1.94 6.63 5.94
CA TYR A 29 -1.87 7.83 5.09
C TYR A 29 -1.49 9.08 5.90
N LEU A 30 -2.14 9.30 7.05
CA LEU A 30 -1.81 10.42 7.94
C LEU A 30 -0.37 10.34 8.45
N ALA A 31 0.05 9.17 8.94
CA ALA A 31 1.40 8.93 9.44
C ALA A 31 2.48 9.28 8.40
N LEU A 32 2.34 8.80 7.16
CA LEU A 32 3.38 8.96 6.14
C LEU A 32 3.33 10.31 5.40
N THR A 33 2.18 10.99 5.41
CA THR A 33 2.09 12.34 4.84
C THR A 33 2.65 13.41 5.79
N HIS A 34 2.58 13.18 7.10
CA HIS A 34 3.17 14.08 8.10
C HIS A 34 4.69 14.23 7.92
N ASP A 35 5.40 13.11 7.73
CA ASP A 35 6.88 13.09 7.70
C ASP A 35 7.51 13.41 6.33
N ALA A 36 6.70 13.72 5.31
CA ALA A 36 7.12 14.21 3.99
C ALA A 36 8.35 13.47 3.39
N ILE A 37 8.28 12.15 3.27
CA ILE A 37 9.41 11.29 2.87
C ILE A 37 9.92 11.67 1.46
N GLN A 38 11.13 12.21 1.40
CA GLN A 38 11.73 12.66 0.14
C GLN A 38 11.83 11.51 -0.88
N GLY A 39 11.30 11.76 -2.08
CA GLY A 39 11.32 10.81 -3.19
C GLY A 39 10.09 9.91 -3.26
N LEU A 40 9.24 9.91 -2.23
CA LEU A 40 7.96 9.22 -2.23
C LEU A 40 6.85 10.16 -2.72
N ARG A 41 5.90 9.64 -3.49
CA ARG A 41 4.62 10.30 -3.76
C ARG A 41 3.52 9.48 -3.13
N ILE A 42 2.66 10.13 -2.36
CA ILE A 42 1.49 9.50 -1.77
C ILE A 42 0.27 10.05 -2.54
N PRO A 43 -0.55 9.19 -3.16
CA PRO A 43 -1.74 9.65 -3.86
C PRO A 43 -2.66 10.43 -2.93
N TYR A 44 -3.26 11.50 -3.45
CA TYR A 44 -4.20 12.29 -2.66
C TYR A 44 -5.35 11.39 -2.18
N THR A 45 -5.66 11.45 -0.89
CA THR A 45 -6.58 10.52 -0.24
C THR A 45 -7.52 11.29 0.67
N LEU A 46 -8.80 10.94 0.63
CA LEU A 46 -9.87 11.50 1.45
C LEU A 46 -10.58 10.39 2.21
N LEU A 47 -11.23 10.72 3.33
CA LEU A 47 -12.32 9.89 3.84
C LEU A 47 -13.56 10.04 2.97
N MET A 48 -14.39 9.00 2.88
CA MET A 48 -15.61 9.00 2.07
C MET A 48 -16.53 10.17 2.40
N ASN A 49 -16.72 10.50 3.67
CA ASN A 49 -17.52 11.66 4.09
C ASN A 49 -16.94 13.03 3.67
N GLN A 50 -15.67 13.09 3.28
CA GLN A 50 -15.01 14.29 2.79
C GLN A 50 -15.02 14.37 1.25
N CYS A 51 -15.53 13.35 0.57
CA CYS A 51 -15.63 13.28 -0.87
C CYS A 51 -16.84 14.09 -1.34
N THR A 52 -16.59 15.10 -2.17
CA THR A 52 -17.61 15.95 -2.79
C THR A 52 -17.51 15.85 -4.31
N ALA A 53 -18.57 16.24 -5.03
CA ALA A 53 -18.58 16.17 -6.50
C ALA A 53 -17.40 16.92 -7.12
N THR A 54 -17.15 18.15 -6.67
CA THR A 54 -16.01 18.97 -7.11
C THR A 54 -14.66 18.33 -6.82
N ARG A 55 -14.50 17.67 -5.67
CA ARG A 55 -13.26 16.97 -5.33
C ARG A 55 -13.05 15.76 -6.23
N LEU A 56 -14.11 15.00 -6.52
CA LEU A 56 -14.06 13.83 -7.38
C LEU A 56 -13.72 14.22 -8.83
N GLU A 57 -14.38 15.25 -9.37
CA GLU A 57 -14.17 15.77 -10.74
C GLU A 57 -12.80 16.40 -10.97
N GLY A 58 -12.05 16.72 -9.91
CA GLY A 58 -10.69 17.24 -10.03
C GLY A 58 -9.65 16.21 -10.49
N GLN A 59 -10.01 14.93 -10.63
CA GLN A 59 -9.13 13.84 -11.06
C GLN A 59 -9.88 12.88 -11.97
N SER A 60 -9.17 12.25 -12.90
CA SER A 60 -9.79 11.33 -13.88
C SER A 60 -10.17 9.96 -13.31
N ALA A 61 -9.59 9.54 -12.18
CA ALA A 61 -9.91 8.25 -11.58
C ALA A 61 -9.59 8.17 -10.09
N TRP A 62 -10.36 7.35 -9.37
CA TRP A 62 -10.23 7.12 -7.93
C TRP A 62 -10.46 5.66 -7.56
N TYR A 63 -9.75 5.20 -6.54
CA TYR A 63 -9.98 3.95 -5.84
C TYR A 63 -10.74 4.19 -4.54
N ILE A 64 -11.76 3.36 -4.29
CA ILE A 64 -12.57 3.41 -3.09
C ILE A 64 -12.22 2.15 -2.29
N LYS A 65 -11.67 2.34 -1.09
CA LYS A 65 -11.08 1.25 -0.30
C LYS A 65 -11.56 1.34 1.15
N PRO A 66 -12.20 0.30 1.71
CA PRO A 66 -12.41 0.22 3.15
C PRO A 66 -11.09 0.23 3.92
N VAL A 67 -11.05 0.84 5.10
CA VAL A 67 -9.81 1.01 5.88
C VAL A 67 -9.30 -0.31 6.47
N ASP A 68 -10.19 -1.17 6.98
CA ASP A 68 -9.82 -2.37 7.76
C ASP A 68 -9.71 -3.67 6.96
N THR A 69 -9.88 -3.63 5.64
CA THR A 69 -9.83 -4.86 4.83
C THR A 69 -8.39 -5.27 4.51
N TRP A 70 -8.06 -6.53 4.81
CA TRP A 70 -6.85 -7.20 4.31
C TRP A 70 -7.14 -7.79 2.93
N GLY A 71 -6.12 -7.91 2.08
CA GLY A 71 -6.27 -8.58 0.79
C GLY A 71 -7.21 -7.87 -0.18
N GLY A 72 -7.45 -6.57 -0.01
CA GLY A 72 -8.11 -5.72 -1.01
C GLY A 72 -9.57 -6.03 -1.32
N HIS A 73 -10.33 -6.61 -0.39
CA HIS A 73 -11.77 -6.87 -0.57
C HIS A 73 -12.61 -5.58 -0.62
N GLN A 74 -13.68 -5.61 -1.42
CA GLN A 74 -14.65 -4.52 -1.61
C GLN A 74 -14.03 -3.23 -2.19
N ILE A 75 -12.94 -3.35 -2.94
CA ILE A 75 -12.37 -2.22 -3.67
C ILE A 75 -13.21 -1.93 -4.92
N ALA A 76 -13.49 -0.66 -5.15
CA ALA A 76 -14.01 -0.19 -6.42
C ALA A 76 -13.06 0.84 -7.03
N ARG A 77 -13.11 0.98 -8.36
CA ARG A 77 -12.44 2.04 -9.11
C ARG A 77 -13.50 2.81 -9.86
N CYS A 78 -13.53 4.13 -9.71
CA CYS A 78 -14.33 4.99 -10.56
C CYS A 78 -13.43 5.77 -11.52
N GLU A 79 -13.88 5.87 -12.77
CA GLU A 79 -13.17 6.55 -13.84
C GLU A 79 -14.10 7.52 -14.55
N GLN A 80 -13.61 8.72 -14.79
CA GLN A 80 -14.35 9.75 -15.50
C GLN A 80 -14.45 9.37 -16.99
N SER A 81 -15.67 9.26 -17.50
CA SER A 81 -15.98 8.91 -18.90
C SER A 81 -16.56 10.07 -19.71
N GLY A 82 -16.78 11.22 -19.05
CA GLY A 82 -17.18 12.50 -19.62
C GLY A 82 -17.20 13.56 -18.52
N GLU A 83 -17.51 14.82 -18.83
CA GLU A 83 -17.41 15.95 -17.88
C GLU A 83 -18.01 15.64 -16.49
N HIS A 84 -19.22 15.05 -16.46
CA HIS A 84 -19.88 14.61 -15.23
C HIS A 84 -20.25 13.11 -15.23
N SER A 85 -19.72 12.37 -16.21
CA SER A 85 -20.05 10.95 -16.39
C SER A 85 -18.94 10.07 -15.83
N TRP A 86 -19.34 8.95 -15.22
CA TRP A 86 -18.43 8.05 -14.53
C TRP A 86 -18.75 6.59 -14.81
N THR A 87 -17.70 5.79 -14.89
CA THR A 87 -17.76 4.33 -14.87
C THR A 87 -17.27 3.85 -13.51
N LEU A 88 -18.06 3.05 -12.80
CA LEU A 88 -17.68 2.39 -11.56
C LEU A 88 -17.43 0.92 -11.84
N LEU A 89 -16.19 0.49 -11.66
CA LEU A 89 -15.74 -0.88 -11.78
C LEU A 89 -15.59 -1.47 -10.37
N HIS A 90 -16.36 -2.50 -10.08
CA HIS A 90 -16.25 -3.24 -8.83
C HIS A 90 -15.26 -4.39 -8.99
N GLN A 91 -14.53 -4.76 -7.94
CA GLN A 91 -13.59 -5.90 -7.98
C GLN A 91 -14.25 -7.23 -8.38
N THR A 92 -15.57 -7.35 -8.22
CA THR A 92 -16.37 -8.50 -8.68
C THR A 92 -16.55 -8.57 -10.20
N GLY A 93 -15.98 -7.63 -10.97
CA GLY A 93 -16.12 -7.52 -12.42
C GLY A 93 -17.39 -6.80 -12.88
N ARG A 94 -18.22 -6.34 -11.93
CA ARG A 94 -19.43 -5.56 -12.25
C ARG A 94 -19.05 -4.13 -12.63
N THR A 95 -19.48 -3.70 -13.81
CA THR A 95 -19.32 -2.31 -14.29
C THR A 95 -20.67 -1.60 -14.27
N LEU A 96 -20.70 -0.39 -13.70
CA LEU A 96 -21.87 0.48 -13.64
C LEU A 96 -21.53 1.85 -14.23
N TYR A 97 -22.53 2.52 -14.81
CA TYR A 97 -22.35 3.81 -15.48
C TYR A 97 -23.26 4.87 -14.86
N TYR A 98 -22.72 6.07 -14.65
CA TYR A 98 -23.44 7.23 -14.12
C TYR A 98 -23.24 8.40 -15.05
N ARG A 99 -24.33 9.11 -15.36
CA ARG A 99 -24.29 10.34 -16.19
C ARG A 99 -24.08 11.62 -15.39
N ARG A 100 -24.07 11.51 -14.05
CA ARG A 100 -23.92 12.64 -13.12
C ARG A 100 -23.05 12.22 -11.96
N THR A 101 -22.10 13.06 -11.58
CA THR A 101 -21.22 12.86 -10.41
C THR A 101 -21.99 12.63 -9.12
N GLN A 102 -23.07 13.39 -8.88
CA GLN A 102 -23.89 13.22 -7.68
C GLN A 102 -24.52 11.83 -7.59
N ALA A 103 -24.98 11.26 -8.72
CA ALA A 103 -25.59 9.94 -8.73
C ALA A 103 -24.56 8.83 -8.41
N LEU A 104 -23.31 9.00 -8.82
CA LEU A 104 -22.22 8.11 -8.39
C LEU A 104 -21.99 8.24 -6.88
N LEU A 105 -21.88 9.46 -6.36
CA LEU A 105 -21.64 9.71 -4.93
C LEU A 105 -22.74 9.14 -4.05
N ASP A 106 -24.00 9.35 -4.41
CA ASP A 106 -25.15 8.80 -3.67
C ASP A 106 -25.06 7.28 -3.58
N HIS A 107 -24.68 6.62 -4.68
CA HIS A 107 -24.48 5.17 -4.66
C HIS A 107 -23.26 4.74 -3.85
N LEU A 108 -22.14 5.45 -3.95
CA LEU A 108 -20.97 5.16 -3.11
C LEU A 108 -21.30 5.30 -1.62
N HIS A 109 -22.10 6.29 -1.22
CA HIS A 109 -22.56 6.45 0.16
C HIS A 109 -23.52 5.34 0.63
N MET A 110 -24.26 4.71 -0.28
CA MET A 110 -25.07 3.53 0.05
C MET A 110 -24.20 2.27 0.25
N LEU A 111 -23.09 2.14 -0.48
CA LEU A 111 -22.23 0.95 -0.44
C LEU A 111 -21.14 1.02 0.62
N TYR A 112 -20.64 2.21 0.92
CA TYR A 112 -19.43 2.42 1.71
C TYR A 112 -19.69 3.29 2.93
N HIS A 113 -19.15 2.86 4.07
CA HIS A 113 -19.31 3.58 5.31
C HIS A 113 -18.46 4.87 5.32
N PRO A 114 -19.04 6.03 5.73
CA PRO A 114 -18.45 7.36 5.58
C PRO A 114 -17.10 7.56 6.29
N LEU A 115 -16.90 6.93 7.45
CA LEU A 115 -15.74 7.14 8.33
C LEU A 115 -14.67 6.04 8.24
N THR A 116 -14.98 4.94 7.57
CA THR A 116 -14.12 3.75 7.50
C THR A 116 -13.86 3.33 6.05
N THR A 117 -13.98 4.29 5.13
CA THR A 117 -13.66 4.13 3.72
C THR A 117 -12.84 5.32 3.26
N ILE A 118 -11.74 5.05 2.55
CA ILE A 118 -10.96 6.07 1.86
C ILE A 118 -11.33 6.14 0.38
N VAL A 119 -11.22 7.35 -0.18
CA VAL A 119 -11.29 7.65 -1.60
C VAL A 119 -9.92 8.19 -2.01
N GLN A 120 -9.17 7.38 -2.76
CA GLN A 120 -7.77 7.60 -3.08
C GLN A 120 -7.59 7.83 -4.58
N GLN A 121 -6.89 8.90 -4.96
CA GLN A 121 -6.58 9.22 -6.34
C GLN A 121 -5.86 8.05 -7.03
N ALA A 122 -6.26 7.74 -8.27
CA ALA A 122 -5.48 6.82 -9.09
C ALA A 122 -4.14 7.47 -9.47
N ALA A 123 -3.03 6.82 -9.12
CA ALA A 123 -1.70 7.34 -9.43
C ALA A 123 -1.38 7.21 -10.94
N PRO A 124 -0.66 8.19 -11.53
CA PRO A 124 -0.18 8.11 -12.90
C PRO A 124 1.02 7.14 -13.00
N ILE A 125 0.72 5.86 -13.09
CA ILE A 125 1.71 4.77 -13.14
C ILE A 125 1.81 4.18 -14.55
N VAL A 126 2.97 3.62 -14.87
CA VAL A 126 3.18 2.85 -16.10
C VAL A 126 2.64 1.43 -15.95
N THR A 127 2.25 0.85 -17.07
CA THR A 127 1.88 -0.56 -17.19
C THR A 127 3.04 -1.37 -17.76
N TRP A 128 3.04 -2.68 -17.53
CA TRP A 128 3.94 -3.62 -18.19
C TRP A 128 3.12 -4.51 -19.13
N GLN A 129 3.43 -4.49 -20.42
CA GLN A 129 2.67 -5.21 -21.47
C GLN A 129 1.15 -4.90 -21.44
N GLY A 130 0.79 -3.63 -21.15
CA GLY A 130 -0.59 -3.18 -21.02
C GLY A 130 -1.29 -3.60 -19.71
N ARG A 131 -0.61 -4.34 -18.83
CA ARG A 131 -1.15 -4.82 -17.56
C ARG A 131 -0.70 -3.93 -16.39
N PRO A 132 -1.60 -3.59 -15.45
CA PRO A 132 -1.22 -2.94 -14.20
C PRO A 132 -0.28 -3.84 -13.40
N PHE A 133 0.69 -3.23 -12.72
CA PHE A 133 1.56 -3.92 -11.77
C PHE A 133 1.93 -3.00 -10.62
N ASP A 134 2.43 -3.60 -9.54
CA ASP A 134 3.15 -2.89 -8.49
C ASP A 134 4.43 -3.65 -8.10
N ILE A 135 5.31 -2.95 -7.40
CA ILE A 135 6.50 -3.54 -6.78
C ILE A 135 6.23 -3.70 -5.28
N ARG A 136 6.26 -4.94 -4.81
CA ARG A 136 6.31 -5.30 -3.39
C ARG A 136 7.76 -5.24 -2.95
N VAL A 137 8.02 -4.43 -1.92
CA VAL A 137 9.27 -4.46 -1.14
C VAL A 137 8.93 -5.02 0.24
N LEU A 138 9.59 -6.10 0.64
CA LEU A 138 9.52 -6.62 2.00
C LEU A 138 10.75 -6.16 2.77
N CYS A 139 10.51 -5.51 3.91
CA CYS A 139 11.54 -5.17 4.87
C CYS A 139 11.37 -6.07 6.11
N GLN A 140 12.49 -6.54 6.65
CA GLN A 140 12.52 -7.30 7.90
C GLN A 140 13.49 -6.62 8.85
N ARG A 141 13.21 -6.72 10.14
CA ARG A 141 14.12 -6.31 11.21
C ARG A 141 15.07 -7.46 11.53
N GLN A 142 16.36 -7.15 11.70
CA GLN A 142 17.38 -8.08 12.13
C GLN A 142 18.33 -7.35 13.09
N SER A 143 18.43 -7.82 14.33
CA SER A 143 19.28 -7.18 15.36
C SER A 143 19.02 -5.67 15.50
N ASP A 144 17.75 -5.29 15.60
CA ASP A 144 17.27 -3.89 15.68
C ASP A 144 17.56 -3.00 14.46
N ALA A 145 18.07 -3.57 13.36
CA ALA A 145 18.25 -2.86 12.10
C ALA A 145 17.24 -3.31 11.04
N TRP A 146 16.70 -2.35 10.29
CA TRP A 146 15.88 -2.63 9.11
C TRP A 146 16.77 -3.00 7.92
N LEU A 147 16.37 -4.04 7.19
CA LEU A 147 16.95 -4.40 5.90
C LEU A 147 15.87 -4.65 4.85
N ILE A 148 16.26 -4.56 3.58
CA ILE A 148 15.43 -5.03 2.47
C ILE A 148 15.57 -6.54 2.38
N ALA A 149 14.51 -7.26 2.71
CA ALA A 149 14.49 -8.71 2.73
C ALA A 149 14.29 -9.28 1.32
N GLY A 150 13.49 -8.61 0.50
CA GLY A 150 13.26 -8.98 -0.89
C GLY A 150 12.40 -7.98 -1.63
N THR A 151 12.44 -8.05 -2.96
CA THR A 151 11.54 -7.31 -3.85
C THR A 151 10.96 -8.22 -4.92
N LEU A 152 9.68 -8.05 -5.24
CA LEU A 152 9.04 -8.70 -6.38
C LEU A 152 8.08 -7.74 -7.06
N ALA A 153 7.72 -8.03 -8.31
CA ALA A 153 6.65 -7.35 -9.01
C ALA A 153 5.40 -8.22 -9.01
N ARG A 154 4.24 -7.60 -8.77
CA ARG A 154 2.93 -8.24 -8.86
C ARG A 154 2.20 -7.71 -10.07
N VAL A 155 1.99 -8.56 -11.07
CA VAL A 155 1.31 -8.19 -12.32
C VAL A 155 -0.15 -8.66 -12.24
N ALA A 156 -1.07 -7.72 -12.41
CA ALA A 156 -2.50 -7.99 -12.39
C ALA A 156 -2.90 -8.92 -13.54
N GLN A 157 -3.99 -9.69 -13.41
CA GLN A 157 -4.60 -10.34 -14.57
C GLN A 157 -5.01 -9.29 -15.62
N THR A 158 -5.08 -9.67 -16.89
CA THR A 158 -5.76 -8.90 -17.94
C THR A 158 -7.13 -8.43 -17.45
N ASP A 159 -7.46 -7.17 -17.70
CA ASP A 159 -8.70 -6.48 -17.32
C ASP A 159 -8.96 -6.28 -15.81
N SER A 160 -7.99 -6.56 -14.94
CA SER A 160 -8.12 -6.28 -13.50
C SER A 160 -7.87 -4.80 -13.17
N ILE A 161 -8.72 -4.23 -12.32
CA ILE A 161 -8.59 -2.85 -11.82
C ILE A 161 -7.51 -2.68 -10.73
N VAL A 162 -7.11 -3.77 -10.10
CA VAL A 162 -6.10 -3.83 -9.03
C VAL A 162 -5.06 -4.92 -9.31
N SER A 163 -3.81 -4.69 -8.92
CA SER A 163 -2.68 -5.64 -9.02
C SER A 163 -2.68 -6.71 -7.92
N ASN A 164 -3.77 -6.83 -7.16
CA ASN A 164 -3.83 -7.75 -6.05
C ASN A 164 -3.93 -9.21 -6.53
N ILE A 165 -2.84 -9.95 -6.32
CA ILE A 165 -2.70 -11.39 -6.65
C ILE A 165 -3.54 -12.28 -5.73
N GLY A 166 -4.07 -11.75 -4.61
CA GLY A 166 -4.86 -12.52 -3.63
C GLY A 166 -6.11 -13.22 -4.17
N THR A 167 -6.54 -12.93 -5.41
CA THR A 167 -7.62 -13.64 -6.11
C THR A 167 -7.12 -14.83 -6.95
N GLY A 168 -5.83 -15.16 -6.90
CA GLY A 168 -5.22 -16.34 -7.51
C GLY A 168 -4.97 -16.27 -9.02
N ARG A 169 -5.04 -15.07 -9.63
CA ARG A 169 -4.96 -14.91 -11.10
C ARG A 169 -3.95 -13.87 -11.59
N GLY A 170 -3.11 -13.34 -10.71
CA GLY A 170 -1.97 -12.49 -11.09
C GLY A 170 -0.65 -13.26 -11.12
N GLU A 171 0.40 -12.64 -11.66
CA GLU A 171 1.72 -13.25 -11.80
C GLU A 171 2.76 -12.54 -10.95
N VAL A 172 3.70 -13.30 -10.40
CA VAL A 172 4.87 -12.79 -9.70
C VAL A 172 6.07 -12.80 -10.63
N HIS A 173 6.73 -11.66 -10.73
CA HIS A 173 7.93 -11.47 -11.56
C HIS A 173 9.06 -10.88 -10.73
N GLU A 174 10.29 -11.05 -11.19
CA GLU A 174 11.42 -10.38 -10.55
C GLU A 174 11.36 -8.88 -10.80
N THR A 175 11.55 -8.04 -9.76
CA THR A 175 11.54 -6.58 -9.93
C THR A 175 12.53 -6.11 -11.01
N ARG A 176 13.70 -6.74 -11.08
CA ARG A 176 14.74 -6.41 -12.09
C ARG A 176 14.28 -6.63 -13.52
N GLU A 177 13.44 -7.64 -13.76
CA GLU A 177 12.91 -7.96 -15.09
C GLU A 177 11.94 -6.87 -15.55
N ILE A 178 10.97 -6.54 -14.72
CA ILE A 178 10.01 -5.46 -15.00
C ILE A 178 10.73 -4.13 -15.21
N LEU A 179 11.67 -3.78 -14.33
CA LEU A 179 12.46 -2.55 -14.47
C LEU A 179 13.27 -2.53 -15.79
N ARG A 180 13.77 -3.67 -16.25
CA ARG A 180 14.52 -3.81 -17.51
C ARG A 180 13.68 -3.38 -18.71
N GLU A 181 12.43 -3.81 -18.74
CA GLU A 181 11.52 -3.59 -19.86
C GLU A 181 10.89 -2.19 -19.86
N ILE A 182 10.44 -1.70 -18.70
CA ILE A 182 9.77 -0.40 -18.63
C ILE A 182 10.76 0.79 -18.68
N TYR A 183 12.04 0.57 -18.31
CA TYR A 183 13.07 1.61 -18.35
C TYR A 183 14.31 1.14 -19.13
N PRO A 184 14.44 1.51 -20.42
CA PRO A 184 15.53 1.03 -21.27
C PRO A 184 16.94 1.38 -20.77
N LYS A 185 17.09 2.55 -20.13
CA LYS A 185 18.38 3.07 -19.67
C LYS A 185 18.81 2.42 -18.34
N THR A 186 19.96 1.73 -18.34
CA THR A 186 20.55 1.09 -17.13
C THR A 186 20.68 2.04 -15.94
N VAL A 187 21.09 3.29 -16.18
CA VAL A 187 21.21 4.32 -15.12
C VAL A 187 19.87 4.59 -14.45
N LYS A 188 18.78 4.68 -15.23
CA LYS A 188 17.42 4.90 -14.70
C LYS A 188 16.98 3.71 -13.84
N ARG A 189 17.22 2.48 -14.29
CA ARG A 189 16.90 1.25 -13.54
C ARG A 189 17.59 1.20 -12.19
N ARG A 190 18.91 1.42 -12.17
CA ARG A 190 19.71 1.46 -10.93
C ARG A 190 19.20 2.54 -9.98
N ARG A 191 18.89 3.73 -10.51
CA ARG A 191 18.32 4.83 -9.72
C ARG A 191 16.97 4.45 -9.11
N VAL A 192 16.06 3.83 -9.86
CA VAL A 192 14.76 3.39 -9.33
C VAL A 192 14.93 2.32 -8.26
N GLN A 193 15.78 1.31 -8.49
CA GLN A 193 16.04 0.27 -7.49
C GLN A 193 16.62 0.84 -6.20
N ASN A 194 17.63 1.70 -6.29
CA ASN A 194 18.22 2.34 -5.12
C ASN A 194 17.18 3.19 -4.37
N LYS A 195 16.32 3.88 -5.13
CA LYS A 195 15.24 4.68 -4.56
C LYS A 195 14.18 3.84 -3.85
N LEU A 196 13.80 2.68 -4.42
CA LEU A 196 12.89 1.72 -3.76
C LEU A 196 13.45 1.31 -2.40
N ASN A 197 14.74 0.93 -2.35
CA ASN A 197 15.39 0.51 -1.11
C ASN A 197 15.44 1.66 -0.09
N GLN A 198 15.95 2.83 -0.49
CA GLN A 198 16.11 3.98 0.40
C GLN A 198 14.77 4.49 0.96
N VAL A 199 13.75 4.60 0.11
CA VAL A 199 12.43 5.08 0.53
C VAL A 199 11.74 4.06 1.43
N SER A 200 11.89 2.76 1.15
CA SER A 200 11.30 1.70 1.98
C SER A 200 11.89 1.68 3.38
N LEU A 201 13.20 1.81 3.52
CA LEU A 201 13.85 1.89 4.84
C LEU A 201 13.44 3.18 5.59
N LYS A 202 13.31 4.31 4.89
CA LYS A 202 12.78 5.55 5.48
C LYS A 202 11.35 5.38 6.00
N ILE A 203 10.48 4.69 5.26
CA ILE A 203 9.12 4.36 5.72
C ILE A 203 9.20 3.52 7.01
N CYS A 204 10.04 2.48 7.04
CA CYS A 204 10.21 1.66 8.25
C CYS A 204 10.63 2.50 9.47
N HIS A 205 11.60 3.39 9.31
CA HIS A 205 12.03 4.30 10.38
C HIS A 205 10.97 5.29 10.83
N VAL A 206 10.09 5.76 9.93
CA VAL A 206 8.93 6.56 10.33
C VAL A 206 7.97 5.70 11.18
N LEU A 207 7.73 4.46 10.78
CA LEU A 207 6.84 3.53 11.50
C LEU A 207 7.35 3.14 12.89
N ASP A 208 8.68 3.14 13.09
CA ASP A 208 9.29 2.90 14.42
C ASP A 208 8.83 3.92 15.47
N THR A 209 8.36 5.10 15.06
CA THR A 209 7.81 6.11 15.97
C THR A 209 6.41 5.76 16.49
N TYR A 210 5.73 4.79 15.88
CA TYR A 210 4.37 4.36 16.23
C TYR A 210 4.39 3.05 17.03
N ALA A 211 5.16 2.06 16.60
CA ALA A 211 5.32 0.79 17.28
C ALA A 211 6.59 0.07 16.83
N SER A 212 7.01 -0.94 17.60
CA SER A 212 8.04 -1.87 17.15
C SER A 212 7.42 -2.89 16.22
N PHE A 213 7.70 -2.75 14.92
CA PHE A 213 7.36 -3.72 13.90
C PHE A 213 8.59 -4.56 13.55
N ASP A 214 8.37 -5.80 13.15
CA ASP A 214 9.42 -6.71 12.69
C ASP A 214 9.42 -6.83 11.17
N GLU A 215 8.26 -6.63 10.53
CA GLU A 215 8.10 -6.80 9.09
C GLU A 215 7.21 -5.72 8.50
N VAL A 216 7.63 -5.18 7.36
CA VAL A 216 6.88 -4.17 6.61
C VAL A 216 6.87 -4.54 5.13
N GLY A 217 5.68 -4.79 4.59
CA GLY A 217 5.45 -5.00 3.16
C GLY A 217 4.93 -3.71 2.53
N ILE A 218 5.67 -3.16 1.57
CA ILE A 218 5.36 -1.88 0.94
C ILE A 218 5.09 -2.10 -0.54
N ASP A 219 3.97 -1.55 -1.02
CA ASP A 219 3.52 -1.69 -2.40
C ASP A 219 3.64 -0.36 -3.15
N TYR A 220 4.39 -0.37 -4.24
CA TYR A 220 4.66 0.81 -5.05
C TYR A 220 4.16 0.67 -6.49
N GLY A 221 3.45 1.70 -6.95
CA GLY A 221 3.34 1.99 -8.37
C GLY A 221 4.55 2.77 -8.88
N LEU A 222 4.90 2.59 -10.16
CA LEU A 222 6.02 3.28 -10.81
C LEU A 222 5.52 4.26 -11.87
N GLY A 223 5.94 5.52 -11.82
CA GLY A 223 5.64 6.52 -12.85
C GLY A 223 6.59 6.46 -14.05
N ALA A 224 6.26 7.14 -15.15
CA ALA A 224 7.07 7.12 -16.38
C ALA A 224 8.53 7.56 -16.17
N GLU A 225 8.80 8.43 -15.20
CA GLU A 225 10.15 8.92 -14.85
C GLU A 225 10.78 8.24 -13.64
N GLY A 226 10.23 7.11 -13.19
CA GLY A 226 10.72 6.42 -11.98
C GLY A 226 10.28 7.11 -10.69
N GLN A 227 9.18 7.87 -10.74
CA GLN A 227 8.51 8.32 -9.53
C GLN A 227 7.93 7.10 -8.79
N LEU A 228 8.08 7.05 -7.47
CA LEU A 228 7.50 6.01 -6.64
C LEU A 228 6.18 6.53 -6.09
N TRP A 229 5.10 5.83 -6.38
CA TRP A 229 3.76 6.11 -5.85
C TRP A 229 3.39 5.05 -4.83
N LEU A 230 3.13 5.46 -3.58
CA LEU A 230 2.75 4.55 -2.52
C LEU A 230 1.32 4.06 -2.70
N PHE A 231 1.10 2.75 -2.77
CA PHE A 231 -0.24 2.16 -2.83
C PHE A 231 -0.71 1.68 -1.48
N GLU A 232 0.16 0.97 -0.76
CA GLU A 232 -0.15 0.38 0.52
C GLU A 232 1.12 0.13 1.32
N VAL A 233 1.00 0.17 2.64
CA VAL A 233 2.00 -0.33 3.59
C VAL A 233 1.29 -1.27 4.54
N ASN A 234 1.80 -2.48 4.64
CA ASN A 234 1.31 -3.52 5.54
C ASN A 234 2.40 -3.80 6.57
N THR A 235 2.07 -3.77 7.85
CA THR A 235 3.00 -4.12 8.94
C THR A 235 2.58 -5.45 9.56
N ASN A 236 3.47 -6.09 10.31
CA ASN A 236 3.03 -7.10 11.26
C ASN A 236 2.17 -6.47 12.37
N ASP A 237 1.25 -7.27 12.90
CA ASP A 237 0.33 -6.92 13.98
C ASP A 237 0.04 -8.18 14.81
N ARG A 238 -0.92 -8.12 15.75
CA ARG A 238 -1.27 -9.28 16.59
C ARG A 238 -1.91 -10.46 15.84
N LEU A 239 -2.37 -10.27 14.60
CA LEU A 239 -3.08 -11.28 13.81
C LEU A 239 -2.22 -11.85 12.67
N GLY A 240 -1.09 -11.23 12.33
CA GLY A 240 -0.17 -11.74 11.32
C GLY A 240 0.73 -10.65 10.76
N GLY A 241 1.22 -10.86 9.54
CA GLY A 241 2.10 -9.91 8.88
C GLY A 241 2.04 -9.98 7.36
N PRO A 242 2.91 -9.24 6.67
CA PRO A 242 3.00 -9.26 5.22
C PRO A 242 3.20 -10.69 4.69
N SER A 243 2.44 -11.09 3.66
CA SER A 243 2.58 -12.44 3.10
C SER A 243 3.94 -12.69 2.47
N HIS A 244 4.60 -13.78 2.89
CA HIS A 244 5.86 -14.27 2.30
C HIS A 244 5.62 -15.15 1.07
N GLN A 245 4.42 -15.72 0.92
CA GLN A 245 4.11 -16.72 -0.10
C GLN A 245 4.26 -16.21 -1.53
N LEU A 246 4.18 -14.91 -1.75
CA LEU A 246 4.48 -14.31 -3.06
C LEU A 246 5.95 -14.50 -3.45
N PHE A 247 6.88 -14.42 -2.49
CA PHE A 247 8.31 -14.62 -2.75
C PHE A 247 8.62 -16.09 -3.09
N ALA A 248 7.83 -17.04 -2.58
CA ALA A 248 7.95 -18.45 -2.94
C ALA A 248 7.64 -18.71 -4.43
N GLN A 249 7.01 -17.77 -5.14
CA GLN A 249 6.71 -17.88 -6.57
C GLN A 249 7.88 -17.41 -7.46
N LEU A 250 8.88 -16.71 -6.91
CA LEU A 250 10.06 -16.30 -7.66
C LEU A 250 10.86 -17.53 -8.13
N PRO A 251 11.55 -17.47 -9.29
CA PRO A 251 12.37 -18.58 -9.77
C PRO A 251 13.50 -18.95 -8.79
N ASP A 252 14.20 -17.94 -8.29
CA ASP A 252 15.23 -18.10 -7.25
C ASP A 252 14.59 -18.15 -5.86
N LYS A 253 14.69 -19.31 -5.21
CA LYS A 253 14.11 -19.56 -3.88
C LYS A 253 14.93 -18.98 -2.74
N THR A 254 16.17 -18.57 -2.99
CA THR A 254 17.08 -18.04 -1.97
C THR A 254 16.47 -16.87 -1.20
N VAL A 255 15.76 -15.98 -1.91
CA VAL A 255 15.10 -14.81 -1.28
C VAL A 255 14.02 -15.27 -0.30
N TYR A 256 13.16 -16.21 -0.70
CA TYR A 256 12.10 -16.74 0.15
C TYR A 256 12.66 -17.49 1.36
N GLU A 257 13.67 -18.34 1.16
CA GLU A 257 14.32 -19.10 2.23
C GLU A 257 14.96 -18.18 3.28
N GLN A 258 15.61 -17.10 2.84
CA GLN A 258 16.18 -16.09 3.75
C GLN A 258 15.11 -15.31 4.51
N ILE A 259 13.98 -14.98 3.86
CA ILE A 259 12.83 -14.34 4.51
C ILE A 259 12.31 -15.24 5.63
N GLU A 260 12.06 -16.52 5.35
CA GLU A 260 11.56 -17.48 6.34
C GLU A 260 12.55 -17.72 7.48
N ALA A 261 13.85 -17.83 7.17
CA ALA A 261 14.89 -18.00 8.17
C ALA A 261 14.95 -16.83 9.16
N ARG A 262 14.90 -15.58 8.67
CA ARG A 262 14.86 -14.38 9.52
C ARG A 262 13.58 -14.29 10.35
N ALA A 263 12.44 -14.63 9.77
CA ALA A 263 11.17 -14.64 10.49
C ALA A 263 11.18 -15.72 11.61
N ALA A 264 11.76 -16.89 11.35
CA ALA A 264 11.92 -17.94 12.36
C ALA A 264 12.90 -17.58 13.47
N GLU A 265 13.99 -16.88 13.15
CA GLU A 265 14.92 -16.33 14.14
C GLU A 265 14.25 -15.29 15.04
N SER A 266 13.52 -14.34 14.46
CA SER A 266 12.80 -13.29 15.19
C SER A 266 11.77 -13.89 16.16
N ARG A 267 11.01 -14.90 15.71
CA ARG A 267 10.07 -15.65 16.58
C ARG A 267 10.77 -16.36 17.75
N ARG A 268 11.94 -16.95 17.52
CA ARG A 268 12.72 -17.62 18.58
C ARG A 268 13.23 -16.61 19.62
N GLN A 269 13.73 -15.47 19.18
CA GLN A 269 14.18 -14.40 20.08
C GLN A 269 13.01 -13.87 20.93
N TRP A 270 11.87 -13.60 20.31
CA TRP A 270 10.67 -13.15 21.02
C TRP A 270 10.20 -14.16 22.09
N LEU A 271 10.13 -15.45 21.75
CA LEU A 271 9.78 -16.50 22.71
C LEU A 271 10.78 -16.59 23.87
N SER A 272 12.08 -16.42 23.58
CA SER A 272 13.11 -16.41 24.62
C SER A 272 12.92 -15.25 25.60
N THR A 273 12.65 -14.04 25.10
CA THR A 273 12.40 -12.86 25.94
C THR A 273 11.12 -13.02 26.77
N LEU A 274 10.05 -13.54 26.17
CA LEU A 274 8.80 -13.79 26.89
C LEU A 274 8.98 -14.78 28.04
N LEU A 275 9.72 -15.87 27.80
CA LEU A 275 10.01 -16.85 28.84
C LEU A 275 10.90 -16.26 29.94
N SER A 276 11.93 -15.46 29.61
CA SER A 276 12.72 -14.81 30.65
C SER A 276 11.87 -13.88 31.53
N ASP A 277 10.97 -13.10 30.95
CA ASP A 277 10.13 -12.17 31.72
C ASP A 277 9.15 -12.91 32.66
N LEU A 278 8.71 -14.11 32.27
CA LEU A 278 7.83 -14.98 33.07
C LEU A 278 8.54 -15.70 34.22
N PHE A 279 9.84 -15.96 34.12
CA PHE A 279 10.62 -16.67 35.16
C PHE A 279 11.39 -15.74 36.09
N PHE A 280 11.46 -14.44 35.79
CA PHE A 280 12.08 -13.41 36.63
C PHE A 280 11.06 -12.40 37.21
N THR A 281 9.77 -12.72 37.19
CA THR A 281 8.70 -12.06 37.97
C THR A 281 8.22 -12.95 39.11
#